data_AF-A0A8C6M940-F1
#
_entry.id   AF-A0A8C6M940-F1
#
_cell.length_a   1.000
_cell.length_b   1.000
_cell.length_c   1.000
_cell.angle_alpha   90.00
_cell.angle_beta   90.00
_cell.angle_gamma   90.00
#
_symmetry.space_group_name_H-M   'P 1'
#
loop_
_entity.id
_entity.type
_entity.pdbx_description
1 polymer ?
#
loop_
_entity_poly.entity_id
_entity_poly.type
_entity_poly.pdbx_seq_one_letter_code
_entity_poly.pdbx_strand_id
1 'polypeptide(L)'
;MAQWVQLQMLDSKYLEQVDQLYDDSFPMDIRQYLSRWIESIDWDTVASQDYLATVRFHELLAQLDDQHSRFALENNFLQQHNFRKIKRNLQDRFQEDSLHMAMIISRNLKEEQKILANAKDSVGTVSAMVVEKQKLDNKVKEMRNIVQIIDQNLKNLEDQQDEYDFQFNTLKNRENDVNGMTPKELEAEKLVIMKMCLELKAKRHVRFLIHSFMIGLITDLISEELPEWKQLQQIACIGGPPNACVDQLQDCRYHGTATTVASTSGSGWNLKFVKSSKSPPDTSVFCPEL
;
A
#
# COMPACT_ATOMS: atom_id res chain seq x y z
N MET A 1 -16.31 20.83 0.99
CA MET A 1 -15.02 20.23 1.39
C MET A 1 -14.21 21.34 2.05
N ALA A 2 -13.71 21.15 3.27
CA ALA A 2 -13.02 22.21 4.00
C ALA A 2 -11.73 22.64 3.26
N GLN A 3 -11.39 23.92 3.31
CA GLN A 3 -10.18 24.51 2.74
C GLN A 3 -8.93 23.79 3.25
N TRP A 4 -8.93 23.42 4.54
CA TRP A 4 -7.85 22.65 5.16
C TRP A 4 -7.55 21.32 4.45
N VAL A 5 -8.59 20.59 4.03
CA VAL A 5 -8.41 19.30 3.34
C VAL A 5 -7.80 19.52 1.96
N GLN A 6 -8.11 20.64 1.29
CA GLN A 6 -7.50 20.96 0.00
C GLN A 6 -6.01 21.31 0.14
N LEU A 7 -5.62 22.00 1.21
CA LEU A 7 -4.21 22.29 1.52
C LEU A 7 -3.40 21.02 1.81
N GLN A 8 -3.97 20.08 2.56
CA GLN A 8 -3.33 18.80 2.86
C GLN A 8 -3.05 17.94 1.63
N MET A 9 -3.71 18.22 0.50
CA MET A 9 -3.49 17.53 -0.77
C MET A 9 -2.41 18.18 -1.66
N LEU A 10 -1.81 19.29 -1.23
CA LEU A 10 -0.76 19.98 -1.99
C LEU A 10 0.62 19.31 -1.84
N ASP A 11 1.53 19.63 -2.75
CA ASP A 11 2.93 19.17 -2.71
C ASP A 11 3.65 19.61 -1.43
N SER A 12 4.72 18.88 -1.05
CA SER A 12 5.54 19.18 0.13
C SER A 12 6.05 20.63 0.17
N LYS A 13 6.40 21.20 -0.99
CA LYS A 13 6.84 22.61 -1.10
C LYS A 13 5.78 23.64 -0.66
N TYR A 14 4.49 23.31 -0.83
CA TYR A 14 3.39 24.17 -0.39
C TYR A 14 2.99 23.84 1.05
N LEU A 15 3.13 22.58 1.47
CA LEU A 15 2.93 22.18 2.87
C LEU A 15 3.97 22.83 3.80
N GLU A 16 5.22 22.97 3.38
CA GLU A 16 6.25 23.72 4.12
C GLU A 16 5.89 25.21 4.27
N GLN A 17 5.26 25.82 3.24
CA GLN A 17 4.77 27.20 3.34
C GLN A 17 3.60 27.32 4.34
N VAL A 18 2.74 26.29 4.41
CA VAL A 18 1.68 26.22 5.42
C VAL A 18 2.28 26.03 6.81
N ASP A 19 3.30 25.19 6.97
CA ASP A 19 3.99 24.96 8.25
C ASP A 19 4.58 26.28 8.80
N GLN A 20 5.33 26.99 7.97
CA GLN A 20 5.92 28.30 8.29
C GLN A 20 4.87 29.36 8.65
N LEU A 21 3.66 29.28 8.08
CA LEU A 21 2.56 30.21 8.41
C LEU A 21 2.10 30.05 9.87
N TYR A 22 2.21 28.84 10.42
CA TYR A 22 1.64 28.47 11.73
C TYR A 22 2.67 28.34 12.86
N ASP A 23 3.98 28.29 12.57
CA ASP A 23 5.06 28.09 13.56
C ASP A 23 4.95 29.00 14.80
N ASP A 24 4.71 30.31 14.63
CA ASP A 24 4.68 31.28 15.73
C ASP A 24 3.35 32.06 15.85
N SER A 25 2.37 31.80 14.98
CA SER A 25 1.18 32.64 14.86
C SER A 25 -0.03 32.09 15.63
N PHE A 26 -0.53 30.92 15.23
CA PHE A 26 -1.74 30.30 15.75
C PHE A 26 -1.55 28.77 15.81
N PRO A 27 -2.02 28.07 16.84
CA PRO A 27 -1.77 26.63 16.95
C PRO A 27 -2.41 25.86 15.78
N MET A 28 -1.58 25.16 15.01
CA MET A 28 -2.02 24.37 13.84
C MET A 28 -3.02 23.27 14.22
N ASP A 29 -2.89 22.70 15.42
CA ASP A 29 -3.86 21.74 15.96
C ASP A 29 -5.28 22.30 15.93
N ILE A 30 -5.47 23.54 16.39
CA ILE A 30 -6.80 24.16 16.39
C ILE A 30 -7.29 24.38 14.98
N ARG A 31 -6.41 24.85 14.09
CA ARG A 31 -6.72 25.04 12.67
C ARG A 31 -7.20 23.74 12.02
N GLN A 32 -6.60 22.60 12.37
CA GLN A 32 -6.96 21.28 11.86
C GLN A 32 -8.28 20.78 12.44
N TYR A 33 -8.38 20.67 13.77
CA TYR A 33 -9.52 20.04 14.44
C TYR A 33 -10.79 20.88 14.37
N LEU A 34 -10.66 22.22 14.37
CA LEU A 34 -11.79 23.15 14.24
C LEU A 34 -11.90 23.75 12.83
N SER A 35 -11.24 23.16 11.83
CA SER A 35 -11.22 23.65 10.44
C SER A 35 -12.59 24.06 9.91
N ARG A 36 -13.60 23.20 10.05
CA ARG A 36 -14.97 23.49 9.60
C ARG A 36 -15.63 24.66 10.32
N TRP A 37 -15.38 24.79 11.62
CA TRP A 37 -15.96 25.88 12.42
C TRP A 37 -15.28 27.20 12.10
N ILE A 38 -13.94 27.21 12.05
CA ILE A 38 -13.14 28.39 11.68
C ILE A 38 -13.52 28.89 10.29
N GLU A 39 -13.62 28.00 9.30
CA GLU A 39 -13.97 28.37 7.92
C GLU A 39 -15.43 28.82 7.74
N SER A 40 -16.31 28.56 8.73
CA SER A 40 -17.71 29.01 8.68
C SER A 40 -17.92 30.45 9.14
N ILE A 41 -16.89 31.06 9.75
CA ILE A 41 -16.96 32.40 10.34
C ILE A 41 -16.33 33.42 9.38
N ASP A 42 -16.99 34.55 9.20
CA ASP A 42 -16.43 35.70 8.50
C ASP A 42 -15.44 36.47 9.39
N TRP A 43 -14.19 36.01 9.42
CA TRP A 43 -13.14 36.61 10.23
C TRP A 43 -12.76 38.03 9.81
N ASP A 44 -13.11 38.49 8.61
CA ASP A 44 -12.86 39.88 8.17
C ASP A 44 -13.76 40.86 8.92
N THR A 45 -15.04 40.50 9.08
CA THR A 45 -15.98 41.27 9.89
C THR A 45 -15.62 41.20 11.37
N VAL A 46 -15.22 40.02 11.87
CA VAL A 46 -14.80 39.82 13.27
C VAL A 46 -13.54 40.64 13.60
N ALA A 47 -12.56 40.68 12.69
CA ALA A 47 -11.33 41.47 12.85
C ALA A 47 -11.55 43.00 12.80
N SER A 48 -12.76 43.45 12.46
CA SER A 48 -13.14 44.86 12.44
C SER A 48 -13.96 45.28 13.66
N GLN A 49 -14.40 44.34 14.49
CA GLN A 49 -15.35 44.58 15.58
C GLN A 49 -14.90 43.91 16.88
N ASP A 50 -14.43 44.72 17.83
CA ASP A 50 -13.85 44.26 19.10
C ASP A 50 -14.79 43.39 19.95
N TYR A 51 -16.06 43.80 20.10
CA TYR A 51 -17.05 43.02 20.84
C TYR A 51 -17.29 41.65 20.19
N LEU A 52 -17.33 41.59 18.85
CA LEU A 52 -17.57 40.37 18.10
C LEU A 52 -16.36 39.44 18.19
N ALA A 53 -15.13 40.00 18.14
CA ALA A 53 -13.90 39.25 18.35
C ALA A 53 -13.86 38.60 19.74
N THR A 54 -14.28 39.33 20.77
CA THR A 54 -14.39 38.81 22.14
C THR A 54 -15.41 37.67 22.23
N VAL A 55 -16.59 37.80 21.62
CA VAL A 55 -17.60 36.73 21.59
C VAL A 55 -17.06 35.49 20.88
N ARG A 56 -16.45 35.67 19.70
CA ARG A 56 -15.88 34.57 18.90
C ARG A 56 -14.71 33.89 19.59
N PHE A 57 -13.93 34.62 20.39
CA PHE A 57 -12.88 34.04 21.21
C PHE A 57 -13.45 33.10 22.28
N HIS A 58 -14.49 33.52 23.01
CA HIS A 58 -15.13 32.66 24.00
C HIS A 58 -15.83 31.44 23.36
N GLU A 59 -16.42 31.61 22.18
CA GLU A 59 -16.95 30.49 21.40
C GLU A 59 -15.86 29.51 20.96
N LEU A 60 -14.68 29.99 20.55
CA LEU A 60 -13.53 29.14 20.25
C LEU A 60 -13.11 28.32 21.47
N LEU A 61 -13.03 28.93 22.65
CA LEU A 61 -12.72 28.21 23.89
C LEU A 61 -13.77 27.14 24.22
N ALA A 62 -15.05 27.43 23.98
CA ALA A 62 -16.12 26.45 24.16
C ALA A 62 -16.02 25.27 23.16
N GLN A 63 -15.63 25.53 21.90
CA GLN A 63 -15.36 24.48 20.93
C GLN A 63 -14.19 23.59 21.36
N LEU A 64 -13.13 24.16 21.96
CA LEU A 64 -12.03 23.38 22.50
C LEU A 64 -12.46 22.50 23.68
N ASP A 65 -13.39 22.96 24.52
CA ASP A 65 -13.95 22.15 25.61
C ASP A 65 -14.81 20.98 25.09
N ASP A 66 -15.57 21.19 24.01
CA ASP A 66 -16.29 20.11 23.34
C ASP A 66 -15.34 19.07 22.76
N GLN A 67 -14.27 19.50 22.07
CA GLN A 67 -13.24 18.59 21.55
C GLN A 67 -12.52 17.83 22.66
N HIS A 68 -12.18 18.51 23.76
CA HIS A 68 -11.57 17.88 24.94
C HIS A 68 -12.49 16.79 25.52
N SER A 69 -13.81 17.02 25.54
CA SER A 69 -14.81 16.06 26.01
C SER A 69 -14.90 14.84 25.09
N ARG A 70 -14.80 15.03 23.77
CA ARG A 70 -14.73 13.92 22.79
C ARG A 70 -13.48 13.06 22.98
N PHE A 71 -12.31 13.68 23.13
CA PHE A 71 -11.07 12.94 23.41
C PHE A 71 -11.10 12.21 24.76
N ALA A 72 -11.85 12.71 25.74
CA ALA A 72 -12.09 12.01 27.00
C ALA A 72 -12.83 10.69 26.78
N LEU A 73 -13.85 10.68 25.91
CA LEU A 73 -14.62 9.49 25.58
C LEU A 73 -13.79 8.46 24.80
N GLU A 74 -12.88 8.94 23.94
CA GLU A 74 -11.98 8.11 23.14
C GLU A 74 -10.75 7.61 23.92
N ASN A 75 -10.62 7.95 25.21
CA ASN A 75 -9.46 7.65 26.06
C ASN A 75 -8.11 8.13 25.48
N ASN A 76 -8.11 9.18 24.66
CA ASN A 76 -6.89 9.69 24.03
C ASN A 76 -6.19 10.71 24.95
N PHE A 77 -5.45 10.19 25.94
CA PHE A 77 -4.78 10.98 26.97
C PHE A 77 -3.84 12.06 26.40
N LEU A 78 -3.10 11.74 25.32
CA LEU A 78 -2.16 12.67 24.70
C LEU A 78 -2.88 13.89 24.12
N GLN A 79 -3.94 13.65 23.33
CA GLN A 79 -4.71 14.74 22.73
C GLN A 79 -5.43 15.57 23.79
N GLN A 80 -5.93 14.92 24.85
CA GLN A 80 -6.52 15.62 25.99
C GLN A 80 -5.55 16.61 26.66
N HIS A 81 -4.33 16.14 26.94
CA HIS A 81 -3.27 16.96 27.53
C HIS A 81 -2.89 18.13 26.61
N ASN A 82 -2.70 17.85 25.31
CA ASN A 82 -2.34 18.86 24.31
C ASN A 82 -3.39 19.95 24.19
N PHE A 83 -4.67 19.59 24.05
CA PHE A 83 -5.77 20.55 23.98
C PHE A 83 -5.89 21.41 25.24
N ARG A 84 -5.68 20.82 26.43
CA ARG A 84 -5.67 21.59 27.68
C ARG A 84 -4.50 22.57 27.76
N LYS A 85 -3.34 22.22 27.20
CA LYS A 85 -2.18 23.12 27.11
C LYS A 85 -2.43 24.24 26.09
N ILE A 86 -2.94 23.89 24.92
CA ILE A 86 -3.28 24.84 23.85
C ILE A 86 -4.32 25.86 24.32
N LYS A 87 -5.39 25.42 24.99
CA LYS A 87 -6.42 26.31 25.56
C LYS A 87 -5.82 27.34 26.52
N ARG A 88 -4.97 26.91 27.46
CA ARG A 88 -4.27 27.81 28.39
C ARG A 88 -3.39 28.81 27.64
N ASN A 89 -2.58 28.35 26.68
CA ASN A 89 -1.72 29.22 25.88
C ASN A 89 -2.50 30.25 25.06
N LEU A 90 -3.71 29.91 24.58
CA LEU A 90 -4.57 30.87 23.89
C LEU A 90 -5.14 31.92 24.83
N GLN A 91 -5.57 31.51 26.02
CA GLN A 91 -6.06 32.43 27.05
C GLN A 91 -4.95 33.41 27.45
N ASP A 92 -3.76 32.92 27.74
CA ASP A 92 -2.62 33.76 28.13
C ASP A 92 -2.21 34.76 27.04
N ARG A 93 -2.39 34.42 25.74
CA ARG A 93 -1.98 35.27 24.61
C ARG A 93 -3.05 36.23 24.07
N PHE A 94 -4.32 35.83 24.08
CA PHE A 94 -5.38 36.53 23.34
C PHE A 94 -6.58 36.94 24.20
N GLN A 95 -6.57 36.65 25.50
CA GLN A 95 -7.67 37.06 26.39
C GLN A 95 -7.73 38.58 26.58
N GLU A 96 -6.58 39.27 26.57
CA GLU A 96 -6.51 40.73 26.66
C GLU A 96 -6.66 41.43 25.28
N ASP A 97 -6.38 40.72 24.19
CA ASP A 97 -6.47 41.22 22.81
C ASP A 97 -7.08 40.17 21.87
N SER A 98 -8.40 39.97 21.99
CA SER A 98 -9.15 39.02 21.18
C SER A 98 -9.27 39.48 19.71
N LEU A 99 -9.15 40.79 19.46
CA LEU A 99 -9.15 41.36 18.10
C LEU A 99 -7.89 40.91 17.33
N HIS A 100 -6.74 40.91 17.99
CA HIS A 100 -5.50 40.43 17.39
C HIS A 100 -5.57 38.96 16.96
N MET A 101 -6.22 38.11 17.75
CA MET A 101 -6.49 36.72 17.32
C MET A 101 -7.31 36.67 16.03
N ALA A 102 -8.41 37.43 15.95
CA ALA A 102 -9.26 37.46 14.76
C ALA A 102 -8.49 37.95 13.52
N MET A 103 -7.61 38.93 13.68
CA MET A 103 -6.70 39.41 12.63
C MET A 103 -5.73 38.32 12.16
N ILE A 104 -5.13 37.56 13.09
CA ILE A 104 -4.24 36.44 12.73
C ILE A 104 -4.99 35.37 11.96
N ILE A 105 -6.18 34.97 12.42
CA ILE A 105 -6.98 33.92 11.76
C ILE A 105 -7.40 34.38 10.35
N SER A 106 -7.91 35.61 10.20
CA SER A 106 -8.25 36.17 8.89
C SER A 106 -7.03 36.17 7.94
N ARG A 107 -5.88 36.67 8.41
CA ARG A 107 -4.65 36.70 7.62
C ARG A 107 -4.23 35.30 7.19
N ASN A 108 -4.20 34.34 8.12
CA ASN A 108 -3.76 32.97 7.83
C ASN A 108 -4.68 32.31 6.80
N LEU A 109 -6.00 32.47 6.92
CA LEU A 109 -6.96 31.94 5.93
C LEU A 109 -6.76 32.56 4.53
N LYS A 110 -6.42 33.85 4.45
CA LYS A 110 -6.10 34.52 3.17
C LYS A 110 -4.79 34.03 2.56
N GLU A 111 -3.75 33.85 3.37
CA GLU A 111 -2.48 33.30 2.90
C GLU A 111 -2.64 31.85 2.42
N GLU A 112 -3.42 31.03 3.12
CA GLU A 112 -3.79 29.70 2.65
C GLU A 112 -4.49 29.71 1.28
N GLN A 113 -5.40 30.67 1.04
CA GLN A 113 -6.05 30.81 -0.27
C GLN A 113 -5.06 31.21 -1.36
N LYS A 114 -4.07 32.06 -1.05
CA LYS A 114 -2.99 32.41 -1.99
C LYS A 114 -2.12 31.20 -2.30
N ILE A 115 -1.76 30.39 -1.30
CA ILE A 115 -1.00 29.14 -1.51
C ILE A 115 -1.78 28.21 -2.44
N LEU A 116 -3.09 28.05 -2.23
CA LEU A 116 -3.97 27.25 -3.10
C LEU A 116 -4.04 27.81 -4.53
N ALA A 117 -4.11 29.13 -4.70
CA ALA A 117 -4.11 29.77 -6.01
C ALA A 117 -2.77 29.54 -6.74
N ASN A 118 -1.66 29.76 -6.05
CA ASN A 118 -0.31 29.54 -6.58
C ASN A 118 -0.06 28.07 -6.97
N ALA A 119 -0.66 27.13 -6.23
CA ALA A 119 -0.61 25.72 -6.58
C ALA A 119 -1.41 25.42 -7.86
N LYS A 120 -2.59 26.03 -8.04
CA LYS A 120 -3.43 25.87 -9.23
C LYS A 120 -2.80 26.44 -10.50
N ASP A 121 -2.01 27.50 -10.40
CA ASP A 121 -1.30 28.06 -11.54
C ASP A 121 -0.09 27.20 -11.98
N SER A 122 0.41 26.34 -11.09
CA SER A 122 1.51 25.39 -11.38
C SER A 122 1.07 24.07 -12.02
N VAL A 123 -0.22 23.91 -12.33
CA VAL A 123 -0.89 22.64 -12.72
C VAL A 123 -0.40 22.04 -14.06
N GLY A 124 0.49 22.70 -14.80
CA GLY A 124 1.12 22.12 -15.99
C GLY A 124 2.00 20.88 -15.73
N THR A 125 2.47 20.66 -14.50
CA THR A 125 3.45 19.59 -14.17
C THR A 125 2.92 18.55 -13.16
N VAL A 126 1.87 18.88 -12.42
CA VAL A 126 1.41 18.13 -11.23
C VAL A 126 0.62 16.85 -11.57
N SER A 127 0.05 16.75 -12.77
CA SER A 127 -0.64 15.52 -13.20
C SER A 127 0.32 14.34 -13.39
N ALA A 128 1.61 14.57 -13.65
CA ALA A 128 2.54 13.48 -13.95
C ALA A 128 2.94 12.65 -12.72
N MET A 129 3.31 13.28 -11.61
CA MET A 129 3.93 12.59 -10.46
C MET A 129 2.92 11.81 -9.58
N VAL A 130 1.71 12.37 -9.37
CA VAL A 130 0.63 11.66 -8.66
C VAL A 130 0.10 10.50 -9.50
N VAL A 131 0.04 10.65 -10.83
CA VAL A 131 -0.30 9.57 -11.76
C VAL A 131 0.79 8.50 -11.77
N GLU A 132 2.08 8.85 -11.72
CA GLU A 132 3.17 7.88 -11.67
C GLU A 132 3.15 7.04 -10.39
N LYS A 133 2.97 7.66 -9.22
CA LYS A 133 2.89 6.94 -7.93
C LYS A 133 1.68 6.00 -7.90
N GLN A 134 0.52 6.47 -8.36
CA GLN A 134 -0.69 5.65 -8.37
C GLN A 134 -0.67 4.55 -9.45
N LYS A 135 0.05 4.76 -10.56
CA LYS A 135 0.30 3.75 -11.60
C LYS A 135 1.20 2.64 -11.07
N LEU A 136 2.21 2.97 -10.27
CA LEU A 136 3.10 1.97 -9.66
C LEU A 136 2.34 1.12 -8.63
N ASP A 137 1.55 1.75 -7.75
CA ASP A 137 0.73 1.02 -6.77
C ASP A 137 -0.29 0.08 -7.43
N ASN A 138 -0.91 0.51 -8.54
CA ASN A 138 -1.81 -0.33 -9.32
C ASN A 138 -1.09 -1.51 -9.97
N LYS A 139 0.09 -1.29 -10.57
CA LYS A 139 0.93 -2.37 -11.12
C LYS A 139 1.33 -3.38 -10.05
N VAL A 140 1.75 -2.93 -8.87
CA VAL A 140 2.12 -3.81 -7.74
C VAL A 140 0.92 -4.62 -7.25
N LYS A 141 -0.28 -4.01 -7.19
CA LYS A 141 -1.51 -4.70 -6.83
C LYS A 141 -1.88 -5.77 -7.85
N GLU A 142 -1.75 -5.47 -9.13
CA GLU A 142 -2.01 -6.41 -10.23
C GLU A 142 -1.02 -7.59 -10.18
N MET A 143 0.28 -7.32 -9.95
CA MET A 143 1.27 -8.37 -9.75
C MET A 143 0.92 -9.28 -8.56
N ARG A 144 0.50 -8.71 -7.41
CA ARG A 144 0.07 -9.52 -6.25
C ARG A 144 -1.10 -10.44 -6.60
N ASN A 145 -2.09 -9.95 -7.33
CA ASN A 145 -3.23 -10.76 -7.75
C ASN A 145 -2.81 -11.91 -8.69
N ILE A 146 -1.95 -11.62 -9.68
CA ILE A 146 -1.42 -12.64 -10.61
C ILE A 146 -0.63 -13.71 -9.84
N VAL A 147 0.22 -13.30 -8.90
CA VAL A 147 0.98 -14.21 -8.03
C VAL A 147 0.05 -15.13 -7.24
N GLN A 148 -1.01 -14.59 -6.62
CA GLN A 148 -1.98 -15.40 -5.89
C GLN A 148 -2.69 -16.41 -6.78
N ILE A 149 -3.07 -16.02 -8.00
CA ILE A 149 -3.67 -16.93 -8.98
C ILE A 149 -2.70 -18.05 -9.36
N ILE A 150 -1.42 -17.73 -9.57
CA ILE A 150 -0.38 -18.72 -9.89
C ILE A 150 -0.16 -19.68 -8.72
N ASP A 151 -0.15 -19.18 -7.48
CA ASP A 151 0.07 -19.99 -6.29
C ASP A 151 -1.09 -20.99 -6.07
N GLN A 152 -2.33 -20.53 -6.27
CA GLN A 152 -3.49 -21.41 -6.23
C GLN A 152 -3.45 -22.48 -7.33
N ASN A 153 -3.03 -22.10 -8.55
CA ASN A 153 -2.87 -23.05 -9.65
C ASN A 153 -1.74 -24.06 -9.39
N LEU A 154 -0.70 -23.65 -8.66
CA LEU A 154 0.41 -24.52 -8.28
C LEU A 154 -0.06 -25.59 -7.29
N LYS A 155 -0.82 -25.17 -6.27
CA LYS A 155 -1.42 -26.09 -5.32
C LYS A 155 -2.34 -27.11 -6.01
N ASN A 156 -3.20 -26.62 -6.91
CA ASN A 156 -4.06 -27.50 -7.70
C ASN A 156 -3.26 -28.48 -8.59
N LEU A 157 -2.08 -28.08 -9.09
CA LEU A 157 -1.23 -28.95 -9.88
C LEU A 157 -0.49 -29.99 -9.03
N GLU A 158 -0.10 -29.64 -7.82
CA GLU A 158 0.46 -30.59 -6.85
C GLU A 158 -0.60 -31.64 -6.50
N ASP A 159 -1.83 -31.23 -6.17
CA ASP A 159 -2.94 -32.15 -5.89
C ASP A 159 -3.23 -33.11 -7.06
N GLN A 160 -3.24 -32.60 -8.30
CA GLN A 160 -3.42 -33.43 -9.50
C GLN A 160 -2.27 -34.39 -9.76
N GLN A 161 -1.06 -34.02 -9.36
CA GLN A 161 0.11 -34.87 -9.49
C GLN A 161 0.11 -35.97 -8.43
N ASP A 162 -0.29 -35.66 -7.20
CA ASP A 162 -0.45 -36.65 -6.14
C ASP A 162 -1.53 -37.68 -6.48
N GLU A 163 -2.65 -37.23 -7.07
CA GLU A 163 -3.69 -38.12 -7.58
C GLU A 163 -3.18 -39.03 -8.70
N TYR A 164 -2.43 -38.48 -9.66
CA TYR A 164 -1.79 -39.27 -10.72
C TYR A 164 -0.82 -40.31 -10.15
N ASP A 165 0.06 -39.92 -9.22
CA ASP A 165 1.02 -40.81 -8.57
C ASP A 165 0.30 -41.93 -7.79
N PHE A 166 -0.79 -41.60 -7.11
CA PHE A 166 -1.62 -42.57 -6.39
C PHE A 166 -2.26 -43.58 -7.34
N GLN A 167 -2.89 -43.12 -8.42
CA GLN A 167 -3.53 -44.00 -9.41
C GLN A 167 -2.51 -44.87 -10.15
N PHE A 168 -1.36 -44.29 -10.53
CA PHE A 168 -0.29 -45.03 -11.19
C PHE A 168 0.31 -46.11 -10.28
N ASN A 169 0.58 -45.81 -9.02
CA ASN A 169 1.09 -46.79 -8.06
C ASN A 169 0.04 -47.88 -7.77
N THR A 170 -1.24 -47.53 -7.72
CA THR A 170 -2.35 -48.49 -7.55
C THR A 170 -2.44 -49.45 -8.73
N LEU A 171 -2.36 -48.93 -9.96
CA LEU A 171 -2.34 -49.75 -11.18
C LEU A 171 -1.13 -50.71 -11.17
N LYS A 172 0.07 -50.19 -10.88
CA LYS A 172 1.30 -50.99 -10.84
C LYS A 172 1.23 -52.10 -9.78
N ASN A 173 0.64 -51.85 -8.63
CA ASN A 173 0.47 -52.87 -7.58
C ASN A 173 -0.54 -53.95 -7.99
N ARG A 174 -1.62 -53.58 -8.70
CA ARG A 174 -2.64 -54.52 -9.22
C ARG A 174 -2.16 -55.36 -10.40
N GLU A 175 -1.28 -54.82 -11.24
CA GLU A 175 -0.65 -55.56 -12.35
C GLU A 175 0.30 -56.66 -11.86
N ASN A 176 0.81 -56.53 -10.63
CA ASN A 176 1.67 -57.52 -9.97
C ASN A 176 0.90 -58.55 -9.11
N ASP A 177 -0.42 -58.40 -8.96
CA ASP A 177 -1.24 -59.27 -8.12
C ASP A 177 -1.80 -60.45 -8.94
N VAL A 178 -1.64 -61.68 -8.43
CA VAL A 178 -1.88 -62.93 -9.18
C VAL A 178 -3.38 -63.22 -9.41
N ASN A 179 -4.27 -62.38 -8.86
CA ASN A 179 -5.73 -62.52 -8.96
C ASN A 179 -6.40 -61.36 -9.75
N GLY A 180 -5.67 -60.72 -10.66
CA GLY A 180 -6.02 -59.42 -11.25
C GLY A 180 -7.04 -59.39 -12.39
N MET A 181 -7.71 -58.21 -12.47
CA MET A 181 -8.61 -57.64 -13.50
C MET A 181 -8.59 -58.25 -14.92
N THR A 182 -9.71 -58.10 -15.63
CA THR A 182 -9.76 -58.50 -17.04
C THR A 182 -8.85 -57.60 -17.91
N PRO A 183 -8.28 -58.11 -19.02
CA PRO A 183 -7.37 -57.33 -19.89
C PRO A 183 -7.95 -56.01 -20.40
N LYS A 184 -9.28 -55.96 -20.59
CA LYS A 184 -9.99 -54.75 -21.04
C LYS A 184 -10.07 -53.67 -19.96
N GLU A 185 -10.19 -54.05 -18.69
CA GLU A 185 -10.22 -53.10 -17.57
C GLU A 185 -8.83 -52.49 -17.36
N LEU A 186 -7.78 -53.29 -17.49
CA LEU A 186 -6.39 -52.84 -17.41
C LEU A 186 -6.04 -51.84 -18.53
N GLU A 187 -6.48 -52.10 -19.76
CA GLU A 187 -6.24 -51.23 -20.91
C GLU A 187 -7.00 -49.89 -20.78
N ALA A 188 -8.23 -49.92 -20.27
CA ALA A 188 -9.00 -48.71 -19.98
C ALA A 188 -8.35 -47.85 -18.89
N GLU A 189 -7.86 -48.46 -17.81
CA GLU A 189 -7.19 -47.75 -16.71
C GLU A 189 -5.83 -47.14 -17.16
N LYS A 190 -5.07 -47.85 -18.01
CA LYS A 190 -3.85 -47.32 -18.66
C LYS A 190 -4.14 -46.09 -19.53
N LEU A 191 -5.24 -46.08 -20.28
CA LEU A 191 -5.66 -44.93 -21.09
C LEU A 191 -6.01 -43.71 -20.23
N VAL A 192 -6.67 -43.90 -19.09
CA VAL A 192 -7.00 -42.82 -18.15
C VAL A 192 -5.73 -42.18 -17.58
N ILE A 193 -4.76 -43.01 -17.16
CA ILE A 193 -3.46 -42.55 -16.65
C ILE A 193 -2.67 -41.81 -17.74
N MET A 194 -2.65 -42.32 -18.97
CA MET A 194 -2.01 -41.67 -20.12
C MET A 194 -2.58 -40.26 -20.36
N LYS A 195 -3.91 -40.13 -20.29
CA LYS A 195 -4.60 -38.84 -20.45
C LYS A 195 -4.20 -37.85 -19.34
N MET A 196 -4.19 -38.29 -18.09
CA MET A 196 -3.75 -37.46 -16.96
C MET A 196 -2.29 -36.99 -17.12
N CYS A 197 -1.40 -37.84 -17.62
CA CYS A 197 -0.01 -37.48 -17.90
C CYS A 197 0.11 -36.36 -18.95
N LEU A 198 -0.67 -36.44 -20.03
CA LEU A 198 -0.69 -35.41 -21.07
C LEU A 198 -1.24 -34.08 -20.55
N GLU A 199 -2.32 -34.12 -19.77
CA GLU A 199 -2.89 -32.93 -19.14
C GLU A 199 -1.90 -32.25 -18.17
N LEU A 200 -1.17 -33.04 -17.36
CA LEU A 200 -0.12 -32.54 -16.47
C LEU A 200 1.04 -31.90 -17.25
N LYS A 201 1.47 -32.51 -18.37
CA LYS A 201 2.53 -31.93 -19.23
C LYS A 201 2.11 -30.59 -19.82
N ALA A 202 0.89 -30.48 -20.36
CA ALA A 202 0.37 -29.24 -20.92
C ALA A 202 0.31 -28.11 -19.89
N LYS A 203 -0.22 -28.40 -18.69
CA LYS A 203 -0.32 -27.38 -17.62
C LYS A 203 1.04 -26.95 -17.07
N ARG A 204 2.01 -27.87 -16.97
CA ARG A 204 3.39 -27.53 -16.57
C ARG A 204 4.08 -26.57 -17.56
N HIS A 205 3.83 -26.74 -18.87
CA HIS A 205 4.41 -25.87 -19.89
C HIS A 205 3.87 -24.44 -19.82
N VAL A 206 2.54 -24.28 -19.69
CA VAL A 206 1.90 -22.96 -19.53
C VAL A 206 2.41 -22.26 -18.26
N ARG A 207 2.56 -23.02 -17.17
CA ARG A 207 3.10 -22.49 -15.91
C ARG A 207 4.54 -21.99 -16.05
N PHE A 208 5.42 -22.71 -16.74
CA PHE A 208 6.80 -22.29 -16.95
C PHE A 208 6.89 -20.96 -17.69
N LEU A 209 6.04 -20.77 -18.71
CA LEU A 209 5.95 -19.51 -19.45
C LEU A 209 5.55 -18.33 -18.54
N ILE A 210 4.53 -18.52 -17.72
CA ILE A 210 4.03 -17.49 -16.79
C ILE A 210 5.11 -17.14 -15.75
N HIS A 211 5.78 -18.15 -15.19
CA HIS A 211 6.87 -17.93 -14.23
C HIS A 211 8.03 -17.14 -14.85
N SER A 212 8.43 -17.49 -16.07
CA SER A 212 9.47 -16.76 -16.81
C SER A 212 9.09 -15.31 -17.08
N PHE A 213 7.82 -15.05 -17.44
CA PHE A 213 7.32 -13.70 -17.67
C PHE A 213 7.32 -12.86 -16.38
N MET A 214 6.89 -13.44 -15.25
CA MET A 214 6.90 -12.77 -13.96
C MET A 214 8.30 -12.43 -13.47
N ILE A 215 9.27 -13.33 -13.65
CA ILE A 215 10.68 -13.04 -13.33
C ILE A 215 11.19 -11.87 -14.17
N GLY A 216 10.83 -11.80 -15.45
CA GLY A 216 11.15 -10.67 -16.32
C GLY A 216 10.63 -9.35 -15.76
N LEU A 217 9.32 -9.29 -15.45
CA LEU A 217 8.70 -8.08 -14.89
C LEU A 217 9.31 -7.64 -13.54
N ILE A 218 9.65 -8.60 -12.68
CA ILE A 218 10.33 -8.30 -11.41
C ILE A 218 11.74 -7.76 -11.67
N THR A 219 12.45 -8.34 -12.64
CA THR A 219 13.81 -7.90 -13.00
C THR A 219 13.77 -6.48 -13.57
N ASP A 220 12.80 -6.18 -14.44
CA ASP A 220 12.60 -4.84 -15.01
C ASP A 220 12.29 -3.82 -13.91
N LEU A 221 11.34 -4.14 -13.02
CA LEU A 221 10.97 -3.29 -11.88
C LEU A 221 12.15 -3.05 -10.94
N ILE A 222 12.96 -4.07 -10.65
CA ILE A 222 14.17 -3.92 -9.83
C ILE A 222 15.22 -3.10 -10.58
N SER A 223 15.37 -3.28 -11.88
CA SER A 223 16.40 -2.59 -12.68
C SER A 223 16.14 -1.09 -12.84
N GLU A 224 14.88 -0.66 -12.88
CA GLU A 224 14.50 0.76 -12.95
C GLU A 224 14.47 1.41 -11.56
N GLU A 225 13.90 0.74 -10.56
CA GLU A 225 13.64 1.35 -9.25
C GLU A 225 14.84 1.33 -8.29
N LEU A 226 15.74 0.34 -8.42
CA LEU A 226 16.90 0.22 -7.52
C LEU A 226 17.96 1.31 -7.75
N PRO A 227 18.29 1.70 -9.02
CA PRO A 227 19.20 2.81 -9.27
C PRO A 227 18.65 4.14 -8.79
N GLU A 228 17.36 4.43 -9.04
CA GLU A 228 16.71 5.68 -8.61
C GLU A 228 16.70 5.77 -7.08
N TRP A 229 16.38 4.68 -6.39
CA TRP A 229 16.45 4.64 -4.94
C TRP A 229 17.88 4.87 -4.42
N LYS A 230 18.88 4.23 -5.02
CA LYS A 230 20.29 4.40 -4.63
C LYS A 230 20.75 5.84 -4.84
N GLN A 231 20.30 6.48 -5.91
CA GLN A 231 20.57 7.89 -6.19
C GLN A 231 19.90 8.80 -5.16
N LEU A 232 18.63 8.57 -4.83
CA LEU A 232 17.91 9.33 -3.80
C LEU A 232 18.51 9.13 -2.40
N GLN A 233 18.95 7.92 -2.07
CA GLN A 233 19.65 7.63 -0.82
C GLN A 233 20.98 8.37 -0.75
N GLN A 234 21.74 8.39 -1.85
CA GLN A 234 23.00 9.14 -1.93
C GLN A 234 22.76 10.65 -1.74
N ILE A 235 21.71 11.20 -2.34
CA ILE A 235 21.32 12.61 -2.18
C ILE A 235 20.95 12.91 -0.73
N ALA A 236 20.17 12.06 -0.08
CA ALA A 236 19.81 12.21 1.34
C ALA A 236 21.05 12.16 2.26
N CYS A 237 22.02 11.28 1.98
CA CYS A 237 23.27 11.20 2.74
C CYS A 237 24.18 12.43 2.57
N ILE A 238 23.99 13.22 1.52
CA ILE A 238 24.76 14.46 1.26
C ILE A 238 24.01 15.70 1.80
N GLY A 239 22.88 15.51 2.49
CA GLY A 239 22.07 16.59 3.06
C GLY A 239 20.95 17.10 2.16
N GLY A 240 20.55 16.31 1.16
CA GLY A 240 19.32 16.54 0.40
C GLY A 240 18.06 16.30 1.22
N PRO A 241 16.87 16.65 0.69
CA PRO A 241 15.60 16.55 1.42
C PRO A 241 15.38 15.11 1.93
N PRO A 242 14.88 14.93 3.17
CA PRO A 242 14.69 13.61 3.75
C PRO A 242 13.75 12.78 2.88
N ASN A 243 14.19 11.59 2.46
CA ASN A 243 13.32 10.65 1.77
C ASN A 243 12.10 10.32 2.63
N ALA A 244 10.92 10.29 2.00
CA ALA A 244 9.74 9.68 2.59
C ALA A 244 10.09 8.23 3.01
N CYS A 245 10.07 8.04 4.33
CA CYS A 245 10.35 6.82 5.11
C CYS A 245 10.69 5.54 4.34
N VAL A 246 11.83 4.96 4.69
CA VAL A 246 12.24 3.57 4.40
C VAL A 246 11.10 2.58 4.67
N ASP A 247 10.21 2.86 5.62
CA ASP A 247 9.04 2.03 5.92
C ASP A 247 8.11 1.79 4.72
N GLN A 248 7.86 2.78 3.84
CA GLN A 248 7.00 2.58 2.66
C GLN A 248 7.63 1.65 1.64
N LEU A 249 8.96 1.64 1.55
CA LEU A 249 9.72 0.70 0.72
C LEU A 249 9.86 -0.66 1.41
N GLN A 250 9.96 -0.69 2.73
CA GLN A 250 10.08 -1.93 3.49
C GLN A 250 8.77 -2.73 3.43
N ASP A 251 7.63 -2.08 3.58
CA ASP A 251 6.30 -2.71 3.48
C ASP A 251 5.92 -3.08 2.04
N CYS A 252 6.07 -2.17 1.07
CA CYS A 252 5.66 -2.45 -0.31
C CYS A 252 6.69 -3.28 -1.09
N ARG A 253 8.00 -3.14 -0.82
CA ARG A 253 9.07 -3.50 -1.76
C ARG A 253 9.97 -4.65 -1.28
N TYR A 254 10.00 -4.97 0.00
CA TYR A 254 10.72 -6.14 0.52
C TYR A 254 9.78 -7.20 1.07
N HIS A 255 8.75 -6.86 1.85
CA HIS A 255 7.87 -7.88 2.39
C HIS A 255 6.99 -8.51 1.28
N GLY A 256 6.37 -7.70 0.40
CA GLY A 256 5.51 -8.22 -0.67
C GLY A 256 6.24 -9.05 -1.74
N THR A 257 7.38 -8.56 -2.23
CA THR A 257 8.19 -9.22 -3.27
C THR A 257 9.05 -10.34 -2.69
N ALA A 258 9.64 -10.21 -1.51
CA ALA A 258 10.39 -11.30 -0.89
C ALA A 258 9.47 -12.42 -0.41
N THR A 259 8.23 -12.14 0.02
CA THR A 259 7.27 -13.21 0.32
C THR A 259 6.80 -13.90 -0.96
N THR A 260 6.66 -13.16 -2.07
CA THR A 260 6.35 -13.70 -3.40
C THR A 260 7.50 -14.53 -4.00
N VAL A 261 8.74 -14.09 -3.82
CA VAL A 261 9.95 -14.79 -4.26
C VAL A 261 10.28 -15.95 -3.31
N ALA A 262 10.01 -15.83 -2.01
CA ALA A 262 10.13 -16.91 -1.03
C ALA A 262 9.06 -17.98 -1.24
N SER A 263 7.82 -17.62 -1.60
CA SER A 263 6.80 -18.61 -1.97
C SER A 263 7.17 -19.30 -3.29
N THR A 264 7.55 -18.56 -4.34
CA THR A 264 7.98 -19.18 -5.61
C THR A 264 9.29 -19.97 -5.49
N SER A 265 10.24 -19.57 -4.65
CA SER A 265 11.46 -20.34 -4.38
C SER A 265 11.19 -21.52 -3.46
N GLY A 266 10.39 -21.40 -2.41
CA GLY A 266 9.94 -22.52 -1.56
C GLY A 266 9.22 -23.60 -2.38
N SER A 267 8.33 -23.19 -3.29
CA SER A 267 7.69 -24.08 -4.26
C SER A 267 8.67 -24.61 -5.31
N GLY A 268 9.71 -23.85 -5.65
CA GLY A 268 10.81 -24.27 -6.54
C GLY A 268 11.78 -25.28 -5.89
N TRP A 269 12.03 -25.17 -4.58
CA TRP A 269 12.77 -26.13 -3.77
C TRP A 269 11.95 -27.40 -3.55
N ASN A 270 10.63 -27.30 -3.30
CA ASN A 270 9.73 -28.45 -3.30
C ASN A 270 9.71 -29.15 -4.67
N LEU A 271 9.65 -28.42 -5.79
CA LEU A 271 9.72 -29.00 -7.13
C LEU A 271 11.08 -29.65 -7.43
N LYS A 272 12.19 -29.07 -6.95
CA LYS A 272 13.54 -29.67 -7.04
C LYS A 272 13.70 -30.87 -6.12
N PHE A 273 13.10 -30.87 -4.93
CA PHE A 273 13.08 -32.02 -4.02
C PHE A 273 12.24 -33.16 -4.60
N VAL A 274 11.10 -32.87 -5.21
CA VAL A 274 10.27 -33.83 -5.96
C VAL A 274 11.02 -34.38 -7.18
N LYS A 275 11.78 -33.54 -7.90
CA LYS A 275 12.65 -33.98 -9.01
C LYS A 275 13.92 -34.73 -8.57
N SER A 276 14.47 -34.45 -7.39
CA SER A 276 15.75 -35.01 -6.91
C SER A 276 15.57 -36.26 -6.03
N SER A 277 14.39 -36.48 -5.46
CA SER A 277 14.07 -37.69 -4.67
C SER A 277 13.47 -38.83 -5.52
N LYS A 278 13.12 -38.56 -6.78
CA LYS A 278 12.60 -39.54 -7.73
C LYS A 278 13.42 -39.45 -9.01
N SER A 279 14.48 -40.25 -9.11
CA SER A 279 15.00 -40.61 -10.44
C SER A 279 13.83 -41.17 -11.26
N PRO A 280 13.65 -40.75 -12.52
CA PRO A 280 12.65 -41.38 -13.36
C PRO A 280 13.07 -42.85 -13.55
N PRO A 281 12.21 -43.85 -13.30
CA PRO A 281 12.42 -45.14 -13.92
C PRO A 281 12.38 -44.91 -15.43
N ASP A 282 13.39 -45.43 -16.13
CA ASP A 282 13.60 -45.35 -17.57
C ASP A 282 12.29 -45.30 -18.37
N THR A 283 11.96 -44.12 -18.89
CA THR A 283 10.84 -43.89 -19.82
C THR A 283 11.12 -44.43 -21.23
N SER A 284 12.25 -45.12 -21.44
CA SER A 284 12.62 -45.77 -22.71
C SER A 284 11.77 -47.01 -23.03
N VAL A 285 10.94 -47.49 -22.10
CA VAL A 285 10.18 -48.74 -22.29
C VAL A 285 8.75 -48.53 -22.82
N PHE A 286 8.17 -47.32 -22.78
CA PHE A 286 6.74 -47.14 -23.11
C PHE A 286 6.35 -45.97 -24.01
N CYS A 287 7.28 -45.19 -24.55
CA CYS A 287 6.97 -44.20 -25.59
C CYS A 287 7.85 -44.45 -26.82
N PRO A 288 7.31 -45.06 -27.89
CA PRO A 288 7.93 -44.92 -29.21
C PRO A 288 7.88 -43.43 -29.57
N GLU A 289 9.04 -42.86 -29.85
CA GLU A 289 9.18 -41.49 -30.37
C GLU A 289 8.34 -41.34 -31.66
N LEU A 290 7.52 -40.29 -31.70
CA LEU A 290 6.91 -39.73 -32.91
C LEU A 290 7.17 -38.23 -32.92
#